data_AF-A0A960SR96-F1
#
_entry.id   AF-A0A960SR96-F1
#
_cell.length_a   1.000
_cell.length_b   1.000
_cell.length_c   1.000
_cell.angle_alpha   90.00
_cell.angle_beta   90.00
_cell.angle_gamma   90.00
#
_symmetry.space_group_name_H-M   'P 1'
#
loop_
_entity.id
_entity.type
_entity.pdbx_description
1 polymer ?
#
loop_
_entity_poly.entity_id
_entity_poly.type
_entity_poly.pdbx_seq_one_letter_code
_entity_poly.pdbx_strand_id
1 'polypeptide(L)'
;MKPLPRVALPAAGSLVLGLGLWGTPPCHPAAAVTAGYPLFARSSPDEEFTGPFPSWRDARRDYGARGDGQTDDTPALQRALDELTRHTDSCVLFLPAGTYRLTGTLKTVRQAHTDCQGVAVIGEDPTRTILRWDGPNGGPILQWD
;
A
#
# COMPACT_ATOMS: atom_id res chain seq x y z
N MET A 1 -8.81 -6.22 -38.62
CA MET A 1 -9.19 -7.02 -37.43
C MET A 1 -9.06 -8.48 -37.78
N LYS A 2 -8.07 -9.19 -37.20
CA LYS A 2 -7.86 -10.62 -37.38
C LYS A 2 -7.63 -11.23 -36.00
N PRO A 3 -8.53 -12.08 -35.48
CA PRO A 3 -8.40 -12.68 -34.15
C PRO A 3 -7.38 -13.83 -34.16
N LEU A 4 -6.54 -13.91 -33.13
CA LEU A 4 -5.68 -15.07 -32.89
C LEU A 4 -6.46 -16.13 -32.07
N PRO A 5 -6.31 -17.42 -32.38
CA PRO A 5 -7.08 -18.50 -31.77
C PRO A 5 -6.61 -18.83 -30.35
N ARG A 6 -7.58 -19.01 -29.44
CA ARG A 6 -7.39 -19.64 -28.12
C ARG A 6 -7.15 -21.14 -28.35
N VAL A 7 -5.99 -21.63 -27.93
CA VAL A 7 -5.71 -23.07 -27.77
C VAL A 7 -5.70 -23.40 -26.28
N ALA A 8 -6.38 -24.48 -25.93
CA ALA A 8 -6.61 -24.98 -24.59
C ALA A 8 -6.03 -26.40 -24.43
N LEU A 9 -5.38 -26.64 -23.27
CA LEU A 9 -5.11 -27.93 -22.59
C LEU A 9 -4.18 -28.96 -23.30
N PRO A 10 -3.59 -29.98 -22.61
CA PRO A 10 -3.90 -30.52 -21.28
C PRO A 10 -2.70 -30.77 -20.33
N ALA A 11 -3.03 -31.37 -19.19
CA ALA A 11 -2.20 -31.75 -18.06
C ALA A 11 -1.36 -33.04 -18.24
N ALA A 12 -0.38 -33.17 -17.33
CA ALA A 12 0.20 -34.40 -16.77
C ALA A 12 1.11 -35.28 -17.65
N GLY A 13 2.19 -35.79 -17.02
CA GLY A 13 2.83 -37.05 -17.43
C GLY A 13 4.36 -37.02 -17.44
N SER A 14 4.98 -37.56 -16.39
CA SER A 14 6.41 -37.87 -16.27
C SER A 14 6.93 -38.84 -17.34
N LEU A 15 8.23 -38.74 -17.66
CA LEU A 15 9.04 -39.91 -18.01
C LEU A 15 10.47 -39.73 -17.48
N VAL A 16 10.87 -40.63 -16.57
CA VAL A 16 12.23 -40.83 -16.07
C VAL A 16 12.79 -42.09 -16.73
N LEU A 17 13.98 -42.01 -17.33
CA LEU A 17 14.91 -43.10 -17.68
C LEU A 17 16.28 -42.41 -17.87
N GLY A 18 17.41 -42.80 -17.28
CA GLY A 18 17.77 -43.86 -16.35
C GLY A 18 19.29 -43.82 -16.10
N LEU A 19 19.65 -44.13 -14.86
CA LEU A 19 20.87 -44.75 -14.32
C LEU A 19 22.29 -44.39 -14.85
N GLY A 20 23.11 -43.93 -13.91
CA GLY A 20 24.57 -44.07 -13.89
C GLY A 20 25.10 -43.85 -12.46
N LEU A 21 25.04 -44.88 -11.61
CA LEU A 21 25.45 -44.93 -10.19
C LEU A 21 26.94 -45.26 -10.02
N TRP A 22 27.77 -44.40 -9.42
CA TRP A 22 28.97 -44.82 -8.67
C TRP A 22 29.18 -43.93 -7.43
N GLY A 23 29.10 -44.53 -6.23
CA GLY A 23 29.86 -44.15 -5.02
C GLY A 23 29.19 -43.29 -3.95
N THR A 24 28.62 -43.91 -2.91
CA THR A 24 28.35 -43.28 -1.58
C THR A 24 29.51 -43.55 -0.61
N PRO A 25 29.68 -42.71 0.43
CA PRO A 25 29.47 -43.24 1.79
C PRO A 25 28.86 -42.17 2.76
N PRO A 26 28.66 -42.47 4.05
CA PRO A 26 27.55 -43.24 4.60
C PRO A 26 26.57 -42.38 5.42
N CYS A 27 25.37 -42.94 5.59
CA CYS A 27 24.24 -42.44 6.36
C CYS A 27 24.57 -42.13 7.84
N HIS A 28 24.07 -41.00 8.34
CA HIS A 28 23.57 -40.87 9.72
C HIS A 28 22.13 -40.30 9.66
N PRO A 29 21.23 -40.75 10.56
CA PRO A 29 19.81 -40.85 10.28
C PRO A 29 18.99 -39.57 10.53
N ALA A 30 17.83 -39.59 9.89
CA ALA A 30 16.60 -38.82 10.09
C ALA A 30 16.46 -38.01 11.40
N ALA A 31 16.08 -36.74 11.23
CA ALA A 31 15.08 -36.10 12.06
C ALA A 31 14.31 -35.07 11.21
N ALA A 32 13.01 -35.31 11.05
CA ALA A 32 12.07 -34.38 10.47
C ALA A 32 11.91 -33.13 11.35
N VAL A 33 11.72 -31.97 10.73
CA VAL A 33 10.67 -31.05 11.17
C VAL A 33 10.22 -30.18 9.98
N THR A 34 8.97 -30.39 9.60
CA THR A 34 8.14 -29.44 8.87
C THR A 34 7.92 -28.22 9.76
N ALA A 35 8.11 -27.01 9.23
CA ALA A 35 7.14 -25.91 9.33
C ALA A 35 7.72 -24.60 8.78
N GLY A 36 6.98 -24.05 7.81
CA GLY A 36 6.85 -22.64 7.44
C GLY A 36 7.97 -21.68 7.83
N TYR A 37 8.63 -21.13 6.82
CA TYR A 37 9.19 -19.78 6.91
C TYR A 37 8.07 -18.86 7.38
N PRO A 38 8.15 -18.21 8.55
CA PRO A 38 7.21 -17.16 8.86
C PRO A 38 7.48 -16.04 7.86
N LEU A 39 6.56 -15.85 6.92
CA LEU A 39 6.43 -14.63 6.12
C LEU A 39 5.97 -13.49 7.04
N PHE A 40 6.77 -13.16 8.05
CA PHE A 40 6.64 -11.92 8.77
C PHE A 40 7.88 -11.12 8.46
N ALA A 41 7.76 -10.25 7.46
CA ALA A 41 8.72 -9.21 7.19
C ALA A 41 8.93 -8.42 8.49
N ARG A 42 10.14 -8.49 9.05
CA ARG A 42 10.59 -7.48 10.01
C ARG A 42 10.72 -6.18 9.23
N SER A 43 9.93 -5.17 9.59
CA SER A 43 10.20 -3.79 9.22
C SER A 43 11.63 -3.47 9.66
N SER A 44 12.49 -3.04 8.73
CA SER A 44 13.84 -2.62 9.05
C SER A 44 13.77 -1.32 9.88
N PRO A 45 14.59 -1.17 10.94
CA PRO A 45 14.59 0.03 11.80
C PRO A 45 15.19 1.28 11.15
N ASP A 46 15.44 1.26 9.83
CA ASP A 46 16.15 2.30 9.08
C ASP A 46 15.25 3.12 8.13
N GLU A 47 13.92 2.97 8.18
CA GLU A 47 13.01 3.99 7.66
C GLU A 47 13.04 5.24 8.58
N GLU A 48 14.11 6.02 8.48
CA GLU A 48 14.28 7.24 9.27
C GLU A 48 13.31 8.32 8.78
N PHE A 49 12.14 8.36 9.40
CA PHE A 49 11.12 9.38 9.16
C PHE A 49 11.66 10.78 9.53
N THR A 50 11.98 11.58 8.52
CA THR A 50 12.58 12.93 8.67
C THR A 50 11.52 14.04 8.82
N GLY A 51 10.26 13.70 9.11
CA GLY A 51 9.16 14.64 9.28
C GLY A 51 8.61 14.68 10.72
N PRO A 52 7.54 15.43 11.01
CA PRO A 52 6.83 16.33 10.10
C PRO A 52 7.49 17.72 10.04
N PHE A 53 7.56 18.32 8.84
CA PHE A 53 8.04 19.70 8.69
C PHE A 53 6.94 20.71 9.04
N PRO A 54 7.28 21.91 9.57
CA PRO A 54 6.28 22.93 9.90
C PRO A 54 5.44 23.42 8.71
N SER A 55 5.96 23.30 7.49
CA SER A 55 5.25 23.66 6.26
C SER A 55 4.14 22.66 5.91
N TRP A 56 4.22 21.42 6.40
CA TRP A 56 3.26 20.37 6.08
C TRP A 56 1.92 20.63 6.79
N ARG A 57 0.85 20.30 6.07
CA ARG A 57 -0.49 20.30 6.65
C ARG A 57 -0.73 18.98 7.36
N ASP A 58 -1.22 19.03 8.60
CA ASP A 58 -1.50 17.88 9.43
C ASP A 58 -3.01 17.58 9.42
N ALA A 59 -3.36 16.34 9.06
CA ALA A 59 -4.75 15.92 8.91
C ALA A 59 -5.60 16.13 10.18
N ARG A 60 -5.02 15.98 11.38
CA ARG A 60 -5.74 16.13 12.65
C ARG A 60 -5.75 17.58 13.11
N ARG A 61 -4.58 18.21 13.15
CA ARG A 61 -4.39 19.57 13.66
C ARG A 61 -5.12 20.58 12.80
N ASP A 62 -5.00 20.47 11.48
CA ASP A 62 -5.49 21.50 10.56
C ASP A 62 -6.90 21.18 10.01
N TYR A 63 -7.26 19.90 9.87
CA TYR A 63 -8.53 19.49 9.25
C TYR A 63 -9.49 18.70 10.16
N GLY A 64 -9.07 18.37 11.38
CA GLY A 64 -9.90 17.68 12.35
C GLY A 64 -10.18 16.21 12.04
N ALA A 65 -9.33 15.55 11.24
CA ALA A 65 -9.38 14.09 11.11
C ALA A 65 -9.16 13.45 12.49
N ARG A 66 -9.98 12.45 12.85
CA ARG A 66 -9.88 11.77 14.14
C ARG A 66 -8.89 10.62 14.11
N GLY A 67 -8.87 9.83 13.05
CA GLY A 67 -8.00 8.64 12.98
C GLY A 67 -8.33 7.59 14.04
N ASP A 68 -9.58 7.53 14.50
CA ASP A 68 -10.09 6.60 15.52
C ASP A 68 -10.60 5.28 14.92
N GLY A 69 -10.62 5.16 13.60
CA GLY A 69 -11.12 4.01 12.88
C GLY A 69 -12.64 3.85 12.95
N GLN A 70 -13.39 4.83 13.41
CA GLN A 70 -14.85 4.74 13.47
C GLN A 70 -15.50 5.93 12.78
N THR A 71 -14.98 7.12 13.07
CA THR A 71 -15.43 8.37 12.48
C THR A 71 -15.04 8.40 11.01
N ASP A 72 -15.95 8.89 10.17
CA ASP A 72 -15.65 9.11 8.76
C ASP A 72 -14.69 10.30 8.60
N ASP A 73 -13.46 10.01 8.19
CA ASP A 73 -12.39 11.00 7.99
C ASP A 73 -12.34 11.51 6.54
N THR A 74 -13.14 10.95 5.63
CA THR A 74 -13.26 11.36 4.22
C THR A 74 -13.44 12.87 4.04
N PRO A 75 -14.37 13.58 4.73
CA PRO A 75 -14.57 15.01 4.49
C PRO A 75 -13.39 15.87 4.96
N ALA A 76 -12.70 15.47 6.03
CA ALA A 76 -11.52 16.17 6.53
C ALA A 76 -10.36 16.03 5.52
N LEU A 77 -10.11 14.80 5.07
CA LEU A 77 -9.04 14.52 4.10
C LEU A 77 -9.34 15.12 2.72
N GLN A 78 -10.60 15.15 2.29
CA GLN A 78 -10.97 15.78 1.02
C GLN A 78 -10.76 17.30 1.05
N ARG A 79 -11.04 17.98 2.17
CA ARG A 79 -10.74 19.41 2.35
C ARG A 79 -9.24 19.68 2.33
N ALA A 80 -8.47 18.79 2.97
CA ALA A 80 -7.01 18.89 2.95
C ALA A 80 -6.46 18.83 1.52
N LEU A 81 -6.95 17.89 0.71
CA LEU A 81 -6.54 17.76 -0.68
C LEU A 81 -6.95 18.99 -1.52
N ASP A 82 -8.15 19.55 -1.31
CA ASP A 82 -8.63 20.73 -2.03
C ASP A 82 -7.78 21.97 -1.75
N GLU A 83 -7.36 22.15 -0.49
CA GLU A 83 -6.53 23.28 -0.09
C GLU A 83 -5.08 23.12 -0.61
N LEU A 84 -4.53 21.92 -0.51
CA LEU A 84 -3.16 21.59 -0.93
C LEU A 84 -2.95 21.67 -2.44
N THR A 85 -4.01 21.66 -3.25
CA THR A 85 -3.91 21.88 -4.71
C THR A 85 -3.31 23.25 -5.05
N ARG A 86 -3.56 24.26 -4.21
CA ARG A 86 -3.09 25.63 -4.43
C ARG A 86 -1.59 25.68 -4.08
N HIS A 87 -0.74 26.17 -4.99
CA HIS A 87 0.73 26.39 -4.78
C HIS A 87 1.06 27.48 -3.75
N THR A 88 0.18 27.74 -2.80
CA THR A 88 0.41 28.75 -1.76
C THR A 88 1.31 28.20 -0.65
N ASP A 89 1.30 26.87 -0.44
CA ASP A 89 2.06 26.17 0.59
C ASP A 89 2.66 24.85 0.04
N SER A 90 3.36 24.08 0.88
CA SER A 90 3.85 22.76 0.49
C SER A 90 2.69 21.81 0.17
N CYS A 91 2.78 21.07 -0.93
CA CYS A 91 1.77 20.11 -1.39
C CYS A 91 1.81 18.77 -0.61
N VAL A 92 2.01 18.80 0.71
CA VAL A 92 2.18 17.60 1.56
C VAL A 92 1.15 17.56 2.68
N LEU A 93 0.39 16.46 2.72
CA LEU A 93 -0.52 16.09 3.79
C LEU A 93 0.13 15.04 4.70
N PHE A 94 0.31 15.39 5.97
CA PHE A 94 0.81 14.50 7.01
C PHE A 94 -0.34 13.83 7.76
N LEU A 95 -0.24 12.50 7.94
CA LEU A 95 -1.19 11.68 8.70
C LEU A 95 -0.51 11.11 9.95
N PRO A 96 -0.83 11.65 11.13
CA PRO A 96 -0.35 11.09 12.40
C PRO A 96 -0.84 9.64 12.62
N ALA A 97 -0.15 8.90 13.48
CA ALA A 97 -0.43 7.49 13.80
C ALA A 97 -1.88 7.24 14.23
N GLY A 98 -2.69 6.61 13.37
CA GLY A 98 -4.09 6.31 13.61
C GLY A 98 -4.74 5.58 12.44
N THR A 99 -5.99 5.17 12.63
CA THR A 99 -6.80 4.51 11.60
C THR A 99 -7.81 5.48 11.03
N TYR A 100 -7.65 5.90 9.78
CA TYR A 100 -8.56 6.84 9.14
C TYR A 100 -9.58 6.05 8.31
N ARG A 101 -10.86 6.15 8.66
CA ARG A 101 -11.92 5.46 7.93
C ARG A 101 -12.35 6.33 6.76
N LEU A 102 -12.34 5.74 5.57
CA LEU A 102 -12.74 6.38 4.32
C LEU A 102 -14.01 5.71 3.78
N THR A 103 -15.15 6.39 3.84
CA THR A 103 -16.39 5.89 3.22
C THR A 103 -16.59 6.34 1.78
N GLY A 104 -15.75 7.27 1.30
CA GLY A 104 -15.77 7.77 -0.07
C GLY A 104 -14.39 7.93 -0.69
N THR A 105 -14.35 7.95 -2.02
CA THR A 105 -13.14 8.18 -2.82
C THR A 105 -12.62 9.60 -2.61
N LEU A 106 -11.34 9.70 -2.25
CA LEU A 106 -10.62 10.96 -2.22
C LEU A 106 -10.22 11.35 -3.64
N LYS A 107 -10.58 12.57 -4.05
CA LYS A 107 -10.28 13.09 -5.39
C LYS A 107 -9.25 14.19 -5.30
N THR A 108 -8.25 14.13 -6.16
CA THR A 108 -7.32 15.24 -6.39
C THR A 108 -7.67 15.87 -7.72
N VAL A 109 -7.99 17.17 -7.73
CA VAL A 109 -8.34 17.90 -8.95
C VAL A 109 -7.24 18.91 -9.23
N ARG A 110 -6.73 18.93 -10.46
CA ARG A 110 -5.81 19.97 -10.94
C ARG A 110 -6.60 20.92 -11.83
N GLN A 111 -6.64 22.20 -11.51
CA GLN A 111 -7.44 23.20 -12.24
C GLN A 111 -6.58 24.04 -13.19
N ALA A 112 -5.30 24.24 -12.89
CA ALA A 112 -4.35 25.04 -13.64
C ALA A 112 -2.96 24.40 -13.72
N HIS A 113 -2.18 24.77 -14.73
CA HIS A 113 -0.77 24.36 -14.84
C HIS A 113 0.10 24.86 -13.69
N THR A 114 -0.34 25.92 -13.01
CA THR A 114 0.26 26.47 -11.81
C THR A 114 -0.20 25.76 -10.53
N ASP A 115 -0.97 24.66 -10.61
CA ASP A 115 -1.39 23.83 -9.46
C ASP A 115 -0.39 22.72 -9.17
N CYS A 116 -0.40 22.23 -7.92
CA CYS A 116 0.57 21.25 -7.44
C CYS A 116 0.59 20.05 -8.40
N GLN A 117 1.79 19.59 -8.79
CA GLN A 117 1.91 18.43 -9.70
C GLN A 117 1.47 17.10 -9.07
N GLY A 118 1.10 17.16 -7.80
CA GLY A 118 0.46 16.13 -7.01
C GLY A 118 0.46 16.58 -5.55
N VAL A 119 -0.44 16.00 -4.76
CA VAL A 119 -0.38 16.10 -3.30
C VAL A 119 0.29 14.84 -2.77
N ALA A 120 1.37 14.98 -2.01
CA ALA A 120 1.98 13.86 -1.31
C ALA A 120 1.23 13.60 -0.01
N VAL A 121 0.84 12.35 0.23
CA VAL A 121 0.17 11.91 1.45
C VAL A 121 1.17 11.01 2.20
N ILE A 122 1.59 11.45 3.39
CA ILE A 122 2.67 10.80 4.15
C ILE A 122 2.16 10.42 5.54
N GLY A 123 2.28 9.14 5.90
CA GLY A 123 2.00 8.66 7.25
C GLY A 123 3.20 8.76 8.18
N GLU A 124 2.96 8.92 9.47
CA GLU A 124 3.98 8.88 10.53
C GLU A 124 4.75 7.56 10.58
N ASP A 125 4.04 6.44 10.47
CA ASP A 125 4.62 5.10 10.55
C ASP A 125 3.75 4.10 9.76
N PRO A 126 4.35 3.21 8.96
CA PRO A 126 3.60 2.29 8.10
C PRO A 126 2.77 1.24 8.87
N THR A 127 3.10 0.98 10.14
CA THR A 127 2.37 0.04 11.01
C THR A 127 1.30 0.73 11.87
N ARG A 128 1.41 2.06 12.07
CA ARG A 128 0.49 2.83 12.92
C ARG A 128 -0.45 3.73 12.16
N THR A 129 -0.12 4.11 10.93
CA THR A 129 -1.00 4.91 10.05
C THR A 129 -1.70 4.01 9.06
N ILE A 130 -3.00 3.80 9.25
CA ILE A 130 -3.83 2.91 8.43
C ILE A 130 -4.93 3.73 7.74
N LEU A 131 -4.97 3.70 6.42
CA LEU A 131 -6.13 4.15 5.65
C LEU A 131 -7.06 2.96 5.47
N ARG A 132 -8.21 2.97 6.16
CA ARG A 132 -9.21 1.90 6.03
C ARG A 132 -10.30 2.31 5.04
N TRP A 133 -10.40 1.57 3.95
CA TRP A 133 -11.52 1.69 3.02
C TRP A 133 -12.79 1.06 3.59
N ASP A 134 -13.87 1.83 3.58
CA ASP A 134 -15.22 1.44 4.03
C ASP A 134 -16.29 1.91 3.02
N GLY A 135 -15.87 2.33 1.83
CA GLY A 135 -16.73 2.78 0.75
C GLY A 135 -17.26 1.65 -0.14
N PRO A 136 -17.91 1.99 -1.27
CA PRO A 136 -18.49 1.00 -2.18
C PRO A 136 -17.51 -0.10 -2.60
N ASN A 137 -18.00 -1.33 -2.72
CA ASN A 137 -17.19 -2.47 -3.14
C ASN A 137 -16.52 -2.20 -4.49
N GLY A 138 -15.18 -2.29 -4.53
CA GLY A 138 -14.38 -2.04 -5.73
C GLY A 138 -14.16 -0.56 -6.08
N GLY A 139 -14.61 0.37 -5.24
CA GLY A 139 -14.30 1.79 -5.41
C GLY A 139 -12.83 2.10 -5.09
N PRO A 140 -12.21 3.05 -5.78
CA PRO A 140 -10.85 3.47 -5.48
C PRO A 140 -10.81 4.30 -4.19
N ILE A 141 -9.78 4.09 -3.35
CA ILE A 141 -9.48 4.94 -2.19
C ILE A 141 -9.15 6.37 -2.65
N LEU A 142 -8.34 6.48 -3.69
CA LEU A 142 -7.85 7.73 -4.23
C LEU A 142 -7.98 7.71 -5.76
N GLN A 143 -8.61 8.74 -6.29
CA GLN A 143 -8.78 8.98 -7.72
C GLN A 143 -8.00 10.23 -8.12
N TRP A 144 -7.02 10.04 -8.99
CA TRP A 144 -6.25 11.10 -9.63
C TRP A 144 -6.97 11.54 -10.92
N ASP A 145 -6.93 12.84 -11.22
CA ASP A 145 -7.35 13.43 -12.50
C ASP A 145 -6.13 13.71 -13.39
#